data_AF-A0A3C0W3B9-F1
#
_entry.id   AF-A0A3C0W3B9-F1
#
_cell.length_a   1.000
_cell.length_b   1.000
_cell.length_c   1.000
_cell.angle_alpha   90.00
_cell.angle_beta   90.00
_cell.angle_gamma   90.00
#
_symmetry.space_group_name_H-M   'P 1'
#
loop_
_entity.id
_entity.type
_entity.pdbx_description
1 polymer ?
#
loop_
_entity_poly.entity_id
_entity_poly.type
_entity_poly.pdbx_seq_one_letter_code
_entity_poly.pdbx_strand_id
1 'polypeptide(L)'
;ATPPPHFPRDLSPEGVKAADDHLALEEVDGAEARAFVAASNEKALAALTGDRRYEPFRQQAEAILTATDRIPGVSFLGEGLGNFWQDAANPKGVWRRTTLDSY
;
A
#
# COMPACT_ATOMS: atom_id res chain seq x y z
N ALA A 1 -38.85 7.67 -9.83
CA ALA A 1 -38.31 6.70 -8.86
C ALA A 1 -37.68 7.49 -7.72
N THR A 2 -37.84 7.06 -6.47
CA THR A 2 -37.17 7.70 -5.32
C THR A 2 -35.70 7.32 -5.34
N PRO A 3 -34.76 8.28 -5.34
CA PRO A 3 -33.34 7.96 -5.28
C PRO A 3 -32.96 7.30 -3.94
N PRO A 4 -31.91 6.47 -3.90
CA PRO A 4 -31.41 5.87 -2.66
C PRO A 4 -31.04 6.94 -1.61
N PRO A 5 -31.04 6.61 -0.31
CA PRO A 5 -30.88 7.59 0.77
C PRO A 5 -29.59 8.41 0.73
N HIS A 6 -28.51 7.88 0.14
CA HIS A 6 -27.20 8.56 0.03
C HIS A 6 -26.98 9.24 -1.33
N PHE A 7 -28.01 9.30 -2.19
CA PHE A 7 -27.91 10.03 -3.44
C PHE A 7 -28.39 11.47 -3.25
N PRO A 8 -27.55 12.47 -3.59
CA PRO A 8 -27.96 13.85 -3.52
C PRO A 8 -29.13 14.10 -4.47
N ARG A 9 -30.20 14.71 -3.94
CA ARG A 9 -31.35 15.17 -4.75
C ARG A 9 -31.04 16.48 -5.48
N ASP A 10 -30.11 17.25 -4.92
CA ASP A 10 -29.54 18.44 -5.52
C ASP A 10 -28.09 18.13 -5.95
N LEU A 11 -27.83 18.23 -7.26
CA LEU A 11 -26.51 17.95 -7.84
C LEU A 11 -25.58 19.16 -7.84
N SER A 12 -25.97 20.26 -7.19
CA SER A 12 -25.04 21.35 -6.90
C SER A 12 -23.88 20.84 -6.01
N PRO A 13 -22.69 21.46 -6.07
CA PRO A 13 -21.57 21.06 -5.21
C PRO A 13 -21.93 21.03 -3.72
N GLU A 14 -22.76 21.95 -3.24
CA GLU A 14 -23.22 21.98 -1.84
C GLU A 14 -24.26 20.90 -1.55
N GLY A 15 -25.17 20.64 -2.49
CA GLY A 15 -26.15 19.56 -2.37
C GLY A 15 -25.50 18.17 -2.34
N VAL A 16 -24.42 17.98 -3.10
CA VAL A 16 -23.60 16.75 -3.07
C VAL A 16 -22.87 16.61 -1.75
N LYS A 17 -22.16 17.64 -1.28
CA LYS A 17 -21.46 17.63 0.02
C LYS A 17 -22.41 17.34 1.18
N ALA A 18 -23.59 17.96 1.19
CA ALA A 18 -24.57 17.78 2.26
C ALA A 18 -25.18 16.36 2.29
N ALA A 19 -25.09 15.61 1.19
CA ALA A 19 -25.59 14.24 1.09
C ALA A 19 -24.50 13.18 1.29
N ASP A 20 -23.24 13.59 1.48
CA ASP A 20 -22.10 12.67 1.61
C ASP A 20 -21.76 12.41 3.08
N ASP A 21 -22.19 11.23 3.56
CA ASP A 21 -21.91 10.74 4.93
C ASP A 21 -20.41 10.49 5.20
N HIS A 22 -19.56 10.58 4.17
CA HIS A 22 -18.13 10.33 4.24
C HIS A 22 -17.29 11.54 3.85
N LEU A 23 -17.89 12.73 3.70
CA LEU A 23 -17.21 13.95 3.30
C LEU A 23 -15.96 14.25 4.14
N ALA A 24 -16.01 13.96 5.45
CA ALA A 24 -14.90 14.19 6.37
C ALA A 24 -13.65 13.32 6.08
N LEU A 25 -13.79 12.22 5.32
CA LEU A 25 -12.69 11.34 4.94
C LEU A 25 -11.88 11.90 3.76
N GLU A 26 -12.38 12.92 3.05
CA GLU A 26 -11.67 13.55 1.93
C GLU A 26 -10.48 14.41 2.40
N GLU A 27 -10.58 15.03 3.59
CA GLU A 27 -9.48 15.74 4.22
C GLU A 27 -8.56 14.72 4.90
N VAL A 28 -7.67 14.11 4.11
CA VAL A 28 -6.83 12.97 4.52
C VAL A 28 -5.98 13.24 5.78
N ASP A 29 -5.60 14.50 5.99
CA ASP A 29 -4.82 14.92 7.15
C ASP A 29 -5.68 15.45 8.31
N GLY A 30 -7.00 15.50 8.12
CA GLY A 30 -7.99 15.97 9.08
C GLY A 30 -8.17 15.02 10.26
N ALA A 31 -8.60 15.58 11.40
CA ALA A 31 -8.71 14.83 12.65
C ALA A 31 -9.71 13.66 12.57
N GLU A 32 -10.84 13.86 11.88
CA GLU A 32 -11.87 12.83 11.73
C GLU A 32 -11.41 11.69 10.82
N ALA A 33 -10.83 12.01 9.64
CA ALA A 33 -10.24 11.01 8.75
C ALA A 33 -9.15 10.18 9.46
N ARG A 34 -8.26 10.83 10.20
CA ARG A 34 -7.22 10.15 10.98
C ARG A 34 -7.80 9.25 12.08
N ALA A 35 -8.83 9.70 12.79
CA ALA A 35 -9.50 8.90 13.82
C ALA A 35 -10.19 7.67 13.21
N PHE A 36 -10.88 7.86 12.08
CA PHE A 36 -11.50 6.77 11.33
C PHE A 36 -10.46 5.73 10.88
N VAL A 37 -9.33 6.17 10.31
CA VAL A 37 -8.24 5.28 9.88
C VAL A 37 -7.64 4.54 11.06
N ALA A 38 -7.41 5.20 12.20
CA ALA A 38 -6.88 4.54 13.39
C ALA A 38 -7.79 3.41 13.89
N ALA A 39 -9.09 3.68 14.04
CA ALA A 39 -10.06 2.68 14.48
C ALA A 39 -10.23 1.54 13.45
N SER A 40 -10.22 1.87 12.16
CA SER A 40 -10.30 0.89 11.08
C SER A 40 -9.07 -0.01 11.04
N ASN A 41 -7.89 0.55 11.22
CA ASN A 41 -6.63 -0.18 11.29
C ASN A 41 -6.60 -1.11 12.50
N GLU A 42 -7.04 -0.65 13.67
CA GLU A 42 -7.11 -1.49 14.87
C GLU A 42 -8.00 -2.71 14.64
N LYS A 43 -9.20 -2.50 14.09
CA LYS A 43 -10.13 -3.58 13.76
C LYS A 43 -9.53 -4.56 12.76
N ALA A 44 -8.93 -4.06 11.68
CA ALA A 44 -8.34 -4.90 10.64
C ALA A 44 -7.13 -5.69 11.16
N LEU A 45 -6.26 -5.04 11.92
CA LEU A 45 -5.10 -5.69 12.54
C LEU A 45 -5.54 -6.78 13.50
N ALA A 46 -6.50 -6.51 14.39
CA ALA A 46 -7.01 -7.53 15.31
C ALA A 46 -7.58 -8.75 14.58
N ALA A 47 -8.32 -8.53 13.49
CA ALA A 47 -8.87 -9.62 12.69
C ALA A 47 -7.78 -10.44 11.97
N LEU A 48 -6.77 -9.77 11.41
CA LEU A 48 -5.70 -10.42 10.65
C LEU A 48 -4.70 -11.13 11.57
N THR A 49 -4.18 -10.44 12.59
CA THR A 49 -3.13 -10.96 13.48
C THR A 49 -3.67 -11.94 14.52
N GLY A 50 -4.98 -11.90 14.80
CA GLY A 50 -5.67 -12.90 15.62
C GLY A 50 -5.83 -14.27 14.96
N ASP A 51 -5.68 -14.36 13.62
CA ASP A 51 -5.68 -15.64 12.92
C ASP A 51 -4.33 -16.35 13.13
N ARG A 52 -4.37 -17.59 13.66
CA ARG A 52 -3.18 -18.45 13.86
C ARG A 52 -2.32 -18.66 12.60
N ARG A 53 -2.89 -18.47 11.41
CA ARG A 53 -2.17 -18.59 10.13
C ARG A 53 -1.34 -17.35 9.81
N TYR A 54 -1.61 -16.22 10.44
CA TYR A 54 -0.95 -14.95 10.15
C TYR A 54 0.57 -15.05 10.31
N GLU A 55 1.04 -15.46 11.49
CA GLU A 55 2.48 -15.44 11.78
C GLU A 55 3.28 -16.40 10.88
N PRO A 56 2.84 -17.65 10.61
CA PRO A 56 3.48 -18.50 9.61
C PRO A 56 3.59 -17.85 8.22
N PHE A 57 2.52 -17.22 7.73
CA PHE A 57 2.55 -16.57 6.41
C PHE A 57 3.41 -15.31 6.41
N ARG A 58 3.38 -14.53 7.50
CA ARG A 58 4.23 -13.35 7.66
C ARG A 58 5.72 -13.73 7.59
N GLN A 59 6.13 -14.78 8.31
CA GLN A 59 7.51 -15.28 8.29
C GLN A 59 7.93 -15.82 6.93
N GLN A 60 7.06 -16.59 6.27
CA GLN A 60 7.34 -17.11 4.92
C GLN A 60 7.49 -15.97 3.91
N ALA A 61 6.59 -14.99 3.95
CA ALA A 61 6.67 -13.81 3.10
C ALA A 61 7.96 -13.00 3.37
N GLU A 62 8.30 -12.78 4.64
CA GLU A 62 9.54 -12.11 5.03
C GLU A 62 10.76 -12.84 4.47
N ALA A 63 10.87 -14.15 4.68
CA ALA A 63 11.98 -14.96 4.17
C ALA A 63 12.14 -14.84 2.65
N ILE A 64 11.03 -14.84 1.89
CA ILE A 64 11.05 -14.67 0.42
C ILE A 64 11.43 -13.24 0.02
N LEU A 65 10.89 -12.23 0.70
CA LEU A 65 11.10 -10.82 0.34
C LEU A 65 12.51 -10.35 0.69
N THR A 66 13.13 -10.94 1.71
CA THR A 66 14.49 -10.62 2.15
C THR A 66 15.53 -11.61 1.64
N ALA A 67 15.14 -12.59 0.82
CA ALA A 67 16.03 -13.60 0.27
C ALA A 67 17.18 -12.95 -0.54
N THR A 68 18.41 -13.31 -0.20
CA THR A 68 19.63 -12.76 -0.83
C THR A 68 20.11 -13.58 -2.03
N ASP A 69 19.52 -14.74 -2.27
CA ASP A 69 19.83 -15.68 -3.34
C ASP A 69 18.91 -15.53 -4.57
N ARG A 70 18.09 -14.48 -4.61
CA ARG A 70 17.23 -14.16 -5.76
C ARG A 70 18.08 -13.74 -6.96
N ILE A 71 17.66 -14.16 -8.15
CA ILE A 71 18.30 -13.75 -9.41
C ILE A 71 18.08 -12.25 -9.62
N PRO A 72 19.13 -11.41 -9.69
CA PRO A 72 18.98 -9.97 -9.88
C PRO A 72 18.57 -9.64 -11.32
N GLY A 73 17.27 -9.50 -11.60
CA GLY A 73 16.81 -9.12 -12.94
C GLY A 73 17.39 -7.76 -13.37
N VAL A 74 18.09 -7.73 -14.51
CA VAL A 74 18.74 -6.53 -15.05
C VAL A 74 18.02 -5.97 -16.27
N SER A 75 18.11 -4.65 -16.45
CA SER A 75 17.74 -3.94 -17.68
C SER A 75 18.98 -3.34 -18.32
N PHE A 76 19.07 -3.35 -19.65
CA PHE A 76 20.11 -2.63 -20.40
C PHE A 76 19.84 -1.12 -20.35
N LEU A 77 20.85 -0.33 -19.96
CA LEU A 77 20.78 1.13 -19.83
C LEU A 77 21.55 1.87 -20.93
N GLY A 78 21.94 1.18 -22.00
CA GLY A 78 22.82 1.70 -23.06
C GLY A 78 24.30 1.52 -22.72
N GLU A 79 24.76 2.07 -21.60
CA GLU A 79 26.18 2.00 -21.16
C GLU A 79 26.49 0.84 -20.20
N GLY A 80 25.49 0.02 -19.85
CA GLY A 80 25.65 -1.08 -18.91
C GLY A 80 24.32 -1.70 -18.49
N LEU A 81 24.34 -2.41 -17.36
CA LEU A 81 23.18 -3.08 -16.78
C LEU A 81 22.73 -2.38 -15.50
N GLY A 82 21.41 -2.23 -15.32
CA GLY A 82 20.79 -1.69 -14.12
C GLY A 82 19.92 -2.71 -13.42
N ASN A 83 19.94 -2.72 -12.09
CA ASN A 83 19.06 -3.55 -11.28
C ASN A 83 18.56 -2.75 -10.07
N PHE A 84 17.27 -2.86 -9.76
CA PHE A 84 16.73 -2.41 -8.48
C PHE A 84 16.69 -3.61 -7.54
N TRP A 85 17.30 -3.47 -6.36
CA TRP A 85 17.44 -4.56 -5.42
C TRP A 85 16.87 -4.20 -4.06
N GLN A 86 16.12 -5.13 -3.47
CA GLN A 86 15.64 -5.07 -2.10
C GLN A 86 16.18 -6.28 -1.32
N ASP A 87 16.45 -6.10 -0.04
CA ASP A 87 16.79 -7.16 0.90
C ASP A 87 16.49 -6.68 2.33
N ALA A 88 16.86 -7.47 3.35
CA ALA A 88 16.68 -7.08 4.74
C ALA A 88 17.40 -5.77 5.12
N ALA A 89 18.55 -5.48 4.51
CA ALA A 89 19.32 -4.26 4.77
C ALA A 89 18.79 -3.05 3.97
N ASN A 90 18.17 -3.31 2.82
CA ASN A 90 17.64 -2.31 1.89
C ASN A 90 16.15 -2.57 1.62
N PRO A 91 15.26 -2.46 2.62
CA PRO A 91 13.84 -2.77 2.46
C PRO A 91 13.12 -1.82 1.49
N LYS A 92 13.58 -0.55 1.41
CA LYS A 92 13.12 0.43 0.41
C LYS A 92 13.82 0.31 -0.94
N GLY A 93 14.82 -0.57 -1.01
CA GLY A 93 15.61 -0.89 -2.18
C GLY A 93 16.73 0.09 -2.48
N VAL A 94 17.63 -0.37 -3.34
CA VAL A 94 18.77 0.37 -3.87
C VAL A 94 18.85 0.18 -5.38
N TRP A 95 19.18 1.25 -6.08
CA TRP A 95 19.53 1.17 -7.49
C TRP A 95 21.00 0.78 -7.64
N ARG A 96 21.25 -0.29 -8.38
CA ARG A 96 22.58 -0.88 -8.62
C ARG A 96 22.91 -0.82 -10.11
N ARG A 97 24.20 -0.75 -10.43
CA ARG A 97 24.72 -0.81 -11.81
C ARG A 97 25.84 -1.84 -11.88
N THR A 98 25.93 -2.53 -13.02
CA THR A 98 27.00 -3.48 -13.32
C THR A 98 27.30 -3.48 -14.82
N THR A 99 28.35 -4.19 -15.23
CA THR A 99 28.67 -4.48 -16.64
C THR A 99 28.18 -5.88 -17.00
N LEU A 100 28.10 -6.20 -18.30
CA LEU A 100 27.75 -7.55 -18.74
C LEU A 100 28.79 -8.60 -18.29
N ASP A 101 30.08 -8.24 -18.28
CA ASP A 101 31.16 -9.15 -17.87
C ASP A 101 31.15 -9.46 -16.36
N SER A 102 30.58 -8.57 -15.54
CA SER A 102 30.53 -8.71 -14.09
C SER A 102 29.17 -9.23 -13.58
N TYR A 103 28.23 -9.50 -14.48
CA TYR A 103 26.90 -10.02 -14.17
C TYR A 103 26.89 -11.55 -14.35
#